data_AF-X0YRS0-F1
#
_entry.id   AF-X0YRS0-F1
#
_cell.length_a   1.000
_cell.length_b   1.000
_cell.length_c   1.000
_cell.angle_alpha   90.00
_cell.angle_beta   90.00
_cell.angle_gamma   90.00
#
_symmetry.space_group_name_H-M   'P 1'
#
loop_
_entity.id
_entity.type
_entity.pdbx_description
1 polymer ?
#
loop_
_entity_poly.entity_id
_entity_poly.type
_entity_poly.pdbx_seq_one_letter_code
_entity_poly.pdbx_strand_id
1 'polypeptide(L)'
;LMGIITTMKSLPLAYNRDMQEDKEGLFDTVDTLHSSLEVFAGMIKTLKINTEHISQAMKTDYILATDLADYLVKKGLPFREAHGVVAKLSKYAASKGKNFRELGLEEYREFSPLFGDDVYKITLESSVAARNVVGGTSPQQVGIALTRAKKLIKE
;
A
#
# COMPACT_ATOMS: atom_id res chain seq x y z
N LEU A 1 23.12 -16.73 -9.30
CA LEU A 1 22.74 -17.59 -8.14
C LEU A 1 22.69 -19.08 -8.48
N MET A 2 21.81 -19.54 -9.39
CA MET A 2 21.66 -20.98 -9.66
C MET A 2 22.93 -21.65 -10.24
N GLY A 3 23.69 -20.92 -11.08
CA GLY A 3 24.96 -21.39 -11.64
C GLY A 3 25.97 -21.77 -10.55
N ILE A 4 26.36 -20.81 -9.71
CA ILE A 4 27.35 -21.04 -8.63
C ILE A 4 26.94 -22.16 -7.67
N ILE A 5 25.67 -22.24 -7.26
CA ILE A 5 25.21 -23.32 -6.37
C ILE A 5 25.34 -24.68 -7.04
N THR A 6 25.08 -24.75 -8.35
CA THR A 6 25.17 -26.00 -9.11
C THR A 6 26.63 -26.42 -9.31
N THR A 7 27.52 -25.48 -9.66
CA THR A 7 28.96 -25.73 -9.81
C THR A 7 29.58 -26.21 -8.51
N MET A 8 29.18 -25.62 -7.37
CA MET A 8 29.73 -25.98 -6.06
C MET A 8 29.14 -27.27 -5.48
N LYS A 9 28.04 -27.77 -6.04
CA LYS A 9 27.35 -28.95 -5.55
C LYS A 9 28.23 -30.19 -5.68
N SER A 10 28.44 -30.90 -4.57
CA SER A 10 29.15 -32.18 -4.52
C SER A 10 30.63 -32.14 -4.96
N LEU A 11 31.30 -30.97 -4.93
CA LEU A 11 32.75 -30.91 -5.13
C LEU A 11 33.49 -31.52 -3.92
N PRO A 12 34.39 -32.49 -4.12
CA PRO A 12 35.22 -33.04 -3.05
C PRO A 12 36.25 -32.00 -2.58
N LEU A 13 36.70 -32.09 -1.34
CA LEU A 13 37.77 -31.20 -0.85
C LEU A 13 39.13 -31.58 -1.48
N ALA A 14 40.06 -30.64 -1.69
CA ALA A 14 39.99 -29.21 -1.39
C ALA A 14 39.69 -28.37 -2.65
N TYR A 15 40.73 -27.92 -3.37
CA TYR A 15 40.56 -27.11 -4.58
C TYR A 15 40.22 -27.98 -5.80
N ASN A 16 39.21 -27.56 -6.56
CA ASN A 16 38.86 -28.12 -7.86
C ASN A 16 38.88 -27.01 -8.91
N ARG A 17 39.28 -27.33 -10.14
CA ARG A 17 39.35 -26.33 -11.22
C ARG A 17 37.99 -25.73 -11.57
N ASP A 18 36.91 -26.48 -11.36
CA ASP A 18 35.52 -26.04 -11.48
C ASP A 18 35.22 -24.77 -10.67
N MET A 19 35.94 -24.55 -9.56
CA MET A 19 35.84 -23.32 -8.77
C MET A 19 36.31 -22.08 -9.53
N GLN A 20 36.93 -22.20 -10.71
CA GLN A 20 37.29 -21.05 -11.54
C GLN A 20 36.06 -20.31 -12.08
N GLU A 21 34.93 -21.02 -12.24
CA GLU A 21 33.64 -20.52 -12.74
C GLU A 21 32.91 -19.58 -11.74
N ASP A 22 33.47 -19.39 -10.53
CA ASP A 22 32.87 -18.52 -9.53
C ASP A 22 32.93 -17.02 -9.88
N LYS A 23 33.88 -16.63 -10.73
CA LYS A 23 34.20 -15.24 -11.07
C LYS A 23 33.18 -14.65 -12.02
N GLU A 24 32.91 -15.31 -13.14
CA GLU A 24 32.14 -14.72 -14.23
C GLU A 24 30.73 -14.34 -13.77
N GLY A 25 30.01 -15.27 -13.13
CA GLY A 25 28.67 -15.01 -12.62
C GLY A 25 28.65 -13.99 -11.46
N LEU A 26 29.71 -13.92 -10.66
CA LEU A 26 29.83 -12.91 -9.59
C LEU A 26 30.07 -11.52 -10.18
N PHE A 27 31.02 -11.38 -11.09
CA PHE A 27 31.38 -10.10 -11.71
C PHE A 27 30.20 -9.55 -12.52
N ASP A 28 29.55 -10.39 -13.34
CA ASP A 28 28.34 -9.99 -14.06
C ASP A 28 27.22 -9.48 -13.13
N THR A 29 27.02 -10.16 -11.99
CA THR A 29 26.04 -9.73 -10.99
C THR A 29 26.42 -8.37 -10.38
N VAL A 30 27.69 -8.16 -10.04
CA VAL A 30 28.17 -6.89 -9.47
C VAL A 30 28.02 -5.76 -10.49
N ASP A 31 28.44 -5.97 -11.73
CA ASP A 31 28.36 -4.97 -12.81
C ASP A 31 26.90 -4.60 -13.11
N THR A 32 26.01 -5.59 -13.14
CA THR A 32 24.57 -5.41 -13.34
C THR A 32 23.95 -4.62 -12.19
N LEU A 33 24.22 -5.01 -10.94
CA LEU A 33 23.65 -4.34 -9.77
C LEU A 33 24.15 -2.91 -9.63
N HIS A 34 25.44 -2.67 -9.83
CA HIS A 34 26.02 -1.34 -9.76
C HIS A 34 25.36 -0.40 -10.77
N SER A 35 25.33 -0.80 -12.04
CA SER A 35 24.72 -0.02 -13.12
C SER A 35 23.23 0.21 -12.89
N SER A 36 22.51 -0.83 -12.46
CA SER A 36 21.07 -0.73 -12.18
C SER A 36 20.79 0.26 -11.05
N LEU A 37 21.50 0.14 -9.92
CA LEU A 37 21.31 1.01 -8.76
C LEU A 37 21.61 2.48 -9.08
N GLU A 38 22.61 2.75 -9.91
CA GLU A 38 22.92 4.11 -10.37
C GLU A 38 21.78 4.71 -11.19
N VAL A 39 21.24 3.95 -12.14
CA VAL A 39 20.08 4.36 -12.96
C VAL A 39 18.84 4.58 -12.09
N PHE A 40 18.52 3.66 -11.17
CA PHE A 40 17.38 3.81 -10.25
C PHE A 40 17.52 5.03 -9.35
N ALA A 41 18.72 5.28 -8.81
CA ALA A 41 18.98 6.47 -7.99
C ALA A 41 18.75 7.76 -8.78
N GLY A 42 19.22 7.84 -10.03
CA GLY A 42 18.96 8.95 -10.94
C GLY A 42 17.47 9.14 -11.23
N MET A 43 16.77 8.05 -11.56
CA MET A 43 15.33 8.06 -11.84
C MET A 43 14.52 8.60 -10.65
N ILE A 44 14.74 8.07 -9.45
CA ILE A 44 14.05 8.52 -8.22
C ILE A 44 14.34 9.99 -7.93
N LYS A 45 15.59 10.45 -8.12
CA LYS A 45 15.97 11.86 -7.93
C LYS A 45 15.21 12.81 -8.86
N THR A 46 14.88 12.36 -10.07
CA THR A 46 14.17 13.17 -11.08
C THR A 46 12.66 12.95 -11.10
N LEU A 47 12.14 12.04 -10.28
CA LEU A 47 10.72 11.70 -10.24
C LEU A 47 9.87 12.93 -9.88
N LYS A 48 8.81 13.19 -10.64
CA LYS A 48 7.80 14.20 -10.34
C LYS A 48 6.47 13.52 -10.06
N ILE A 49 5.85 13.86 -8.93
CA ILE A 49 4.54 13.35 -8.54
C ILE A 49 3.46 14.27 -9.12
N ASN A 50 2.56 13.72 -9.94
CA ASN A 50 1.40 14.45 -10.47
C ASN A 50 0.24 14.37 -9.47
N THR A 51 0.19 15.34 -8.56
CA THR A 51 -0.80 15.38 -7.47
C THR A 51 -2.22 15.58 -7.97
N GLU A 52 -2.41 16.29 -9.07
CA GLU A 52 -3.71 16.54 -9.68
C GLU A 52 -4.33 15.25 -10.21
N HIS A 53 -3.55 14.47 -10.96
CA HIS A 53 -3.99 13.18 -11.49
C HIS A 53 -4.30 12.18 -10.38
N ILE A 54 -3.46 12.12 -9.33
CA ILE A 54 -3.74 11.30 -8.14
C ILE A 54 -5.06 11.73 -7.49
N SER A 55 -5.25 13.04 -7.28
CA SER A 55 -6.45 13.58 -6.65
C SER A 55 -7.71 13.30 -7.47
N GLN A 56 -7.62 13.31 -8.79
CA GLN A 56 -8.72 12.95 -9.68
C GLN A 56 -9.04 11.46 -9.60
N ALA A 57 -8.02 10.59 -9.66
CA ALA A 57 -8.21 9.14 -9.56
C ALA A 57 -8.93 8.75 -8.25
N MET A 58 -8.61 9.42 -7.13
CA MET A 58 -9.23 9.16 -5.83
C MET A 58 -10.71 9.59 -5.71
N LYS A 59 -11.26 10.35 -6.67
CA LYS A 59 -12.67 10.77 -6.65
C LYS A 59 -13.63 9.75 -7.25
N THR A 60 -13.12 8.78 -7.99
CA THR A 60 -13.92 7.91 -8.85
C THR A 60 -14.24 6.56 -8.22
N ASP A 61 -13.61 6.24 -7.08
CA ASP A 61 -13.66 4.92 -6.49
C ASP A 61 -14.27 4.94 -5.09
N TYR A 62 -15.09 3.92 -4.80
CA TYR A 62 -15.68 3.63 -3.47
C TYR A 62 -14.61 3.16 -2.46
N ILE A 63 -13.42 3.74 -2.51
CA ILE A 63 -12.23 3.37 -1.73
C ILE A 63 -12.46 3.49 -0.22
N LEU A 64 -13.40 4.34 0.21
CA LEU A 64 -13.82 4.52 1.59
C LEU A 64 -14.85 3.47 2.08
N ALA A 65 -15.23 2.50 1.24
CA ALA A 65 -16.19 1.46 1.63
C ALA A 65 -15.71 0.68 2.87
N THR A 66 -14.42 0.34 2.94
CA THR A 66 -13.87 -0.36 4.11
C THR A 66 -13.98 0.50 5.38
N ASP A 67 -13.71 1.81 5.29
CA ASP A 67 -13.86 2.72 6.43
C ASP A 67 -15.32 2.87 6.88
N LEU A 68 -16.28 2.83 5.95
CA LEU A 68 -17.71 2.79 6.27
C LEU A 68 -18.11 1.49 6.98
N ALA A 69 -17.52 0.36 6.59
CA ALA A 69 -17.78 -0.91 7.27
C ALA A 69 -17.22 -0.87 8.70
N ASP A 70 -15.99 -0.40 8.88
CA ASP A 70 -15.37 -0.21 10.19
C ASP A 70 -16.16 0.76 11.07
N TYR A 71 -16.74 1.81 10.48
CA TYR A 71 -17.63 2.74 11.17
C TYR A 71 -18.85 2.03 11.76
N LEU A 72 -19.53 1.17 10.98
CA LEU A 72 -20.67 0.41 11.48
C LEU A 72 -20.25 -0.62 12.53
N VAL A 73 -19.07 -1.23 12.37
CA VAL A 73 -18.51 -2.15 13.37
C VAL A 73 -18.26 -1.45 14.70
N LYS A 74 -17.70 -0.24 14.67
CA LYS A 74 -17.52 0.59 15.87
C LYS A 74 -18.85 0.96 16.54
N LYS A 75 -19.95 0.96 15.79
CA LYS A 75 -21.31 1.18 16.31
C LYS A 75 -22.04 -0.11 16.73
N GLY A 76 -21.33 -1.24 16.76
CA GLY A 76 -21.83 -2.50 17.32
C GLY A 76 -22.30 -3.53 16.30
N LEU A 77 -22.19 -3.26 14.99
CA LEU A 77 -22.60 -4.21 13.97
C LEU A 77 -21.50 -5.25 13.70
N PRO A 78 -21.79 -6.56 13.63
CA PRO A 78 -20.78 -7.55 13.24
C PRO A 78 -20.18 -7.26 11.86
N PHE A 79 -18.87 -7.47 11.68
CA PHE A 79 -18.17 -7.11 10.45
C PHE A 79 -18.79 -7.69 9.17
N ARG A 80 -19.26 -8.95 9.22
CA ARG A 80 -19.92 -9.59 8.07
C ARG A 80 -21.19 -8.85 7.64
N GLU A 81 -21.96 -8.36 8.60
CA GLU A 81 -23.18 -7.58 8.34
C GLU A 81 -22.85 -6.17 7.88
N ALA A 82 -21.90 -5.49 8.53
CA ALA A 82 -21.40 -4.18 8.13
C ALA A 82 -20.88 -4.17 6.69
N HIS A 83 -20.07 -5.17 6.33
CA HIS A 83 -19.59 -5.36 4.96
C HIS A 83 -20.75 -5.57 3.99
N GLY A 84 -21.76 -6.38 4.36
CA GLY A 84 -22.97 -6.58 3.54
C GLY A 84 -23.78 -5.30 3.32
N VAL A 85 -23.95 -4.48 4.36
CA VAL A 85 -24.62 -3.17 4.30
C VAL A 85 -23.88 -2.25 3.33
N VAL A 86 -22.56 -2.10 3.51
CA VAL A 86 -21.75 -1.20 2.68
C VAL A 86 -21.63 -1.69 1.23
N ALA A 87 -21.61 -3.00 0.98
CA ALA A 87 -21.65 -3.53 -0.38
C ALA A 87 -22.94 -3.13 -1.12
N LYS A 88 -24.09 -3.21 -0.44
CA LYS A 88 -25.37 -2.75 -0.99
C LYS A 88 -25.39 -1.24 -1.21
N LEU A 89 -24.89 -0.46 -0.25
CA LEU A 89 -24.76 0.99 -0.35
C LEU A 89 -23.86 1.41 -1.53
N SER A 90 -22.72 0.74 -1.71
CA SER A 90 -21.79 1.01 -2.82
C SER A 90 -22.45 0.76 -4.17
N LYS A 91 -23.20 -0.34 -4.30
CA LYS A 91 -23.97 -0.65 -5.50
C LYS A 91 -25.07 0.38 -5.76
N TYR A 92 -25.76 0.83 -4.71
CA TYR A 92 -26.76 1.90 -4.80
C TYR A 92 -26.16 3.21 -5.29
N ALA A 93 -25.10 3.68 -4.63
CA ALA A 93 -24.38 4.90 -5.01
C ALA A 93 -23.91 4.85 -6.48
N ALA A 94 -23.34 3.70 -6.89
CA ALA A 94 -22.92 3.47 -8.28
C ALA A 94 -24.08 3.55 -9.27
N SER A 95 -25.22 2.93 -8.96
CA SER A 95 -26.41 3.00 -9.81
C SER A 95 -26.99 4.42 -9.94
N LYS A 96 -26.71 5.30 -8.98
CA LYS A 96 -27.14 6.70 -8.98
C LYS A 96 -26.07 7.65 -9.56
N GLY A 97 -24.90 7.13 -9.92
CA GLY A 97 -23.77 7.96 -10.34
C GLY A 97 -23.27 8.92 -9.26
N LYS A 98 -23.45 8.54 -7.98
CA LYS A 98 -23.08 9.34 -6.81
C LYS A 98 -21.93 8.70 -6.05
N ASN A 99 -21.06 9.53 -5.49
CA ASN A 99 -20.11 9.12 -4.47
C ASN A 99 -20.76 9.10 -3.09
N PHE A 100 -20.09 8.46 -2.11
CA PHE A 100 -20.56 8.41 -0.72
C PHE A 100 -20.85 9.79 -0.12
N ARG A 101 -20.02 10.80 -0.41
CA ARG A 101 -20.24 12.18 0.10
C ARG A 101 -21.45 12.88 -0.51
N GLU A 102 -21.99 12.39 -1.62
CA GLU A 102 -23.13 12.96 -2.34
C GLU A 102 -24.45 12.31 -1.93
N LEU A 103 -24.40 11.27 -1.08
CA LEU A 103 -25.59 10.65 -0.50
C LEU A 103 -26.07 11.46 0.71
N GLY A 104 -27.37 11.70 0.79
CA GLY A 104 -28.02 12.30 1.96
C GLY A 104 -28.08 11.32 3.15
N LEU A 105 -28.24 11.85 4.36
CA LEU A 105 -28.26 11.03 5.57
C LEU A 105 -29.44 10.04 5.56
N GLU A 106 -30.58 10.45 5.02
CA GLU A 106 -31.74 9.58 4.89
C GLU A 106 -31.46 8.42 3.91
N GLU A 107 -30.74 8.67 2.81
CA GLU A 107 -30.27 7.60 1.90
C GLU A 107 -29.35 6.61 2.64
N TYR A 108 -28.47 7.08 3.53
CA TYR A 108 -27.66 6.20 4.37
C TYR A 108 -28.50 5.37 5.35
N ARG A 109 -29.48 6.01 5.99
CA ARG A 109 -30.36 5.38 7.00
C ARG A 109 -31.24 4.28 6.42
N GLU A 110 -31.57 4.33 5.14
CA GLU A 110 -32.23 3.22 4.42
C GLU A 110 -31.43 1.90 4.50
N PHE A 111 -30.09 1.98 4.58
CA PHE A 111 -29.22 0.80 4.64
C PHE A 111 -28.89 0.38 6.08
N SER A 112 -28.80 1.32 7.02
CA SER A 112 -28.65 1.02 8.44
C SER A 112 -29.03 2.21 9.32
N PRO A 113 -29.83 2.01 10.40
CA PRO A 113 -30.17 3.08 11.34
C PRO A 113 -28.96 3.57 12.16
N LEU A 114 -27.83 2.86 12.11
CA LEU A 114 -26.60 3.23 12.81
C LEU A 114 -25.85 4.39 12.14
N PHE A 115 -26.18 4.73 10.88
CA PHE A 115 -25.62 5.90 10.22
C PHE A 115 -26.16 7.20 10.83
N GLY A 116 -25.23 8.09 11.20
CA GLY A 116 -25.49 9.43 11.70
C GLY A 116 -24.68 10.47 10.92
N ASP A 117 -24.85 11.76 11.22
CA ASP A 117 -24.15 12.87 10.57
C ASP A 117 -22.61 12.75 10.63
N ASP A 118 -22.10 11.99 11.59
CA ASP A 118 -20.68 11.69 11.73
C ASP A 118 -20.11 10.85 10.57
N VAL A 119 -20.95 10.21 9.74
CA VAL A 119 -20.52 9.48 8.54
C VAL A 119 -19.77 10.38 7.56
N TYR A 120 -20.13 11.67 7.46
CA TYR A 120 -19.48 12.63 6.58
C TYR A 120 -18.07 13.03 7.03
N LYS A 121 -17.68 12.69 8.27
CA LYS A 121 -16.30 12.85 8.74
C LYS A 121 -15.36 11.81 8.12
N ILE A 122 -15.88 10.77 7.46
CA ILE A 122 -15.10 9.76 6.76
C ILE A 122 -14.63 10.33 5.42
N THR A 123 -13.43 10.89 5.45
CA THR A 123 -12.70 11.41 4.30
C THR A 123 -11.46 10.57 4.00
N LEU A 124 -10.84 10.79 2.83
CA LEU A 124 -9.55 10.16 2.48
C LEU A 124 -8.48 10.48 3.53
N GLU A 125 -8.44 11.74 3.96
CA GLU A 125 -7.52 12.23 4.99
C GLU A 125 -7.79 11.54 6.32
N SER A 126 -9.06 11.38 6.70
CA SER A 126 -9.44 10.68 7.93
C SER A 126 -9.09 9.19 7.88
N SER A 127 -9.24 8.55 6.72
CA SER A 127 -8.93 7.13 6.50
C SER A 127 -7.44 6.89 6.67
N VAL A 128 -6.61 7.70 5.99
CA VAL A 128 -5.14 7.64 6.12
C VAL A 128 -4.71 7.95 7.55
N ALA A 129 -5.26 8.99 8.18
CA ALA A 129 -4.96 9.34 9.57
C ALA A 129 -5.34 8.24 10.57
N ALA A 130 -6.43 7.52 10.33
CA ALA A 130 -6.91 6.44 11.21
C ALA A 130 -5.98 5.22 11.21
N ARG A 131 -5.18 5.00 10.17
CA ARG A 131 -4.16 3.95 10.11
C ARG A 131 -2.89 4.35 10.90
N ASN A 132 -3.08 4.84 12.13
CA ASN A 132 -2.01 5.23 13.05
C ASN A 132 -1.53 4.04 13.91
N VAL A 133 -1.03 3.03 13.24
CA VAL A 133 -0.40 1.85 13.83
C VAL A 133 1.01 1.71 13.27
N VAL A 134 1.88 0.95 13.93
CA VAL A 134 3.25 0.72 13.43
C VAL A 134 3.20 0.17 12.01
N GLY A 135 3.86 0.86 11.07
CA GLY A 135 3.85 0.51 9.64
C GLY A 135 2.61 0.98 8.85
N GLY A 136 1.69 1.68 9.51
CA GLY A 136 0.50 2.27 8.88
C GLY A 136 0.80 3.52 8.06
N THR A 137 -0.20 3.97 7.29
CA THR A 137 -0.07 5.06 6.31
C THR A 137 -0.32 6.45 6.89
N SER A 138 -0.66 6.57 8.18
CA SER A 138 -0.88 7.89 8.78
C SER A 138 0.36 8.78 8.66
N PRO A 139 0.21 10.12 8.48
CA PRO A 139 1.35 11.01 8.32
C PRO A 139 2.35 10.94 9.48
N GLN A 140 1.85 10.71 10.70
CA GLN A 140 2.68 10.51 11.88
C GLN A 140 3.57 9.27 11.74
N GLN A 141 3.01 8.12 11.36
CA GLN A 141 3.75 6.87 11.21
C GLN A 141 4.74 6.93 10.04
N VAL A 142 4.35 7.55 8.93
CA VAL A 142 5.26 7.80 7.80
C VAL A 142 6.44 8.70 8.22
N GLY A 143 6.19 9.74 9.02
CA GLY A 143 7.26 10.59 9.57
C GLY A 143 8.22 9.84 10.48
N ILE A 144 7.71 8.96 11.35
CA ILE A 144 8.52 8.08 12.20
C ILE A 144 9.36 7.12 11.34
N ALA A 145 8.75 6.47 10.35
CA ALA A 145 9.42 5.55 9.44
C ALA A 145 10.53 6.25 8.64
N LEU A 146 10.27 7.46 8.14
CA LEU A 146 11.26 8.27 7.42
C LEU A 146 12.45 8.62 8.31
N THR A 147 12.20 9.01 9.57
CA THR A 147 13.26 9.32 10.53
C THR A 147 14.12 8.10 10.82
N ARG A 148 13.49 6.94 11.03
CA ARG A 148 14.17 5.66 11.22
C ARG A 148 15.04 5.29 10.01
N ALA A 149 14.49 5.39 8.80
CA ALA A 149 15.22 5.09 7.56
C ALA A 149 16.44 6.01 7.39
N LYS A 150 16.29 7.31 7.67
CA LYS A 150 17.40 8.27 7.64
C LYS A 150 18.49 7.96 8.66
N LYS A 151 18.12 7.42 9.84
CA LYS A 151 19.09 6.99 10.85
C LYS A 151 19.87 5.77 10.37
N LEU A 152 19.17 4.75 9.86
CA LEU A 152 19.79 3.52 9.36
C LEU A 152 20.75 3.73 8.18
N ILE A 153 20.51 4.72 7.32
CA ILE A 153 21.39 5.02 6.18
C ILE A 153 22.66 5.80 6.62
N LYS A 154 22.61 6.47 7.78
CA LYS A 154 23.75 7.24 8.31
C LYS A 154 24.68 6.42 9.20
N GLU A 155 24.17 5.33 9.77
CA GLU A 155 24.93 4.33 10.52
C GLU A 155 25.64 3.38 9.56
#